data_AF-A0A078RUU9-F1
#
_entry.id   AF-A0A078RUU9-F1
#
_cell.length_a   1.000
_cell.length_b   1.000
_cell.length_c   1.000
_cell.angle_alpha   90.00
_cell.angle_beta   90.00
_cell.angle_gamma   90.00
#
_symmetry.space_group_name_H-M   'P 1'
#
loop_
_entity.id
_entity.type
_entity.pdbx_description
1 polymer ?
#
loop_
_entity_poly.entity_id
_entity_poly.type
_entity_poly.pdbx_seq_one_letter_code
_entity_poly.pdbx_strand_id
1 'polypeptide(L)'
;MMAASMLGVALCLGFTACSDDDENENGEGGENTATVVNPSQVFTGGLPKSVSGMAISHNEEGLVTNITTEDGDKAVFEYFPATTKADVAKDRARITVTDEEGDVTELNLQLNSDGYVEFCNSIDHAGTPDADEFTWEMEYDTEGHLVVMKRSESDGEITNITYKDGDVVKTSTRYVASGDLNGDGIIDSNDEWEYSAAIDYTTDNITAPIENKGCLMLFDEILDVDMDEMIYAYYGGMLGKATKHLPLVGHYTYNGEDSVSDMYFTWTLNSDSYPTELVVKDQWDEYRCTFTW
;
A
#
# COMPACT_ATOMS: atom_id res chain seq x y z
N MET A 1 28.99 -64.80 -58.14
CA MET A 1 28.83 -64.41 -59.56
C MET A 1 28.06 -63.08 -59.59
N MET A 2 27.90 -62.46 -60.76
CA MET A 2 27.41 -61.08 -60.94
C MET A 2 26.04 -60.76 -60.32
N ALA A 3 25.86 -59.46 -60.01
CA ALA A 3 24.61 -58.68 -60.09
C ALA A 3 23.49 -59.05 -59.07
N ALA A 4 22.63 -58.15 -58.57
CA ALA A 4 21.94 -57.00 -59.17
C ALA A 4 20.92 -57.45 -60.26
N SER A 5 19.67 -56.96 -60.31
CA SER A 5 18.97 -55.92 -59.55
C SER A 5 17.44 -56.11 -59.60
N MET A 6 16.67 -55.24 -58.92
CA MET A 6 15.44 -54.52 -59.38
C MET A 6 14.51 -55.16 -60.45
N LEU A 7 13.17 -55.02 -60.45
CA LEU A 7 12.24 -54.06 -59.79
C LEU A 7 10.81 -54.66 -59.76
N GLY A 8 9.83 -54.13 -58.99
CA GLY A 8 8.47 -54.73 -58.94
C GLY A 8 7.31 -54.03 -58.22
N VAL A 9 7.31 -52.68 -58.15
CA VAL A 9 6.24 -51.73 -57.72
C VAL A 9 4.87 -52.27 -57.22
N ALA A 10 4.44 -51.83 -56.04
CA ALA A 10 3.02 -51.61 -55.68
C ALA A 10 2.85 -50.45 -54.67
N LEU A 11 1.70 -49.76 -54.72
CA LEU A 11 1.25 -48.64 -53.87
C LEU A 11 0.60 -49.19 -52.56
N CYS A 12 0.37 -48.49 -51.44
CA CYS A 12 0.81 -47.23 -50.78
C CYS A 12 0.36 -47.35 -49.28
N LEU A 13 0.31 -46.39 -48.34
CA LEU A 13 0.32 -44.90 -48.25
C LEU A 13 1.03 -44.48 -46.93
N GLY A 14 1.34 -43.19 -46.75
CA GLY A 14 1.72 -42.63 -45.43
C GLY A 14 2.41 -41.26 -45.52
N PHE A 15 1.94 -40.27 -44.74
CA PHE A 15 2.48 -38.90 -44.74
C PHE A 15 3.70 -38.75 -43.81
N THR A 16 4.74 -38.08 -44.30
CA THR A 16 5.26 -36.84 -43.70
C THR A 16 5.61 -35.88 -44.83
N ALA A 17 5.63 -34.57 -44.56
CA ALA A 17 6.12 -33.56 -45.49
C ALA A 17 7.13 -32.68 -44.75
N CYS A 18 8.37 -32.67 -45.22
CA CYS A 18 9.36 -31.68 -44.85
C CYS A 18 9.39 -30.57 -45.90
N SER A 19 9.67 -29.34 -45.47
CA SER A 19 10.47 -28.39 -46.23
C SER A 19 11.13 -27.46 -45.22
N ASP A 20 12.41 -27.18 -45.44
CA ASP A 20 13.26 -26.48 -44.49
C ASP A 20 13.22 -24.95 -44.65
N ASP A 21 13.84 -24.27 -43.68
CA ASP A 21 14.43 -22.92 -43.71
C ASP A 21 13.61 -21.72 -44.24
N ASP A 22 13.31 -20.80 -43.32
CA ASP A 22 13.70 -19.38 -43.46
C ASP A 22 13.92 -18.78 -42.05
N GLU A 23 14.83 -17.81 -41.92
CA GLU A 23 15.32 -17.31 -40.63
C GLU A 23 14.29 -16.45 -39.87
N ASN A 24 14.26 -16.58 -38.54
CA ASN A 24 13.70 -15.54 -37.67
C ASN A 24 14.36 -15.55 -36.28
N GLU A 25 15.60 -15.06 -36.19
CA GLU A 25 16.12 -14.57 -34.92
C GLU A 25 15.26 -13.39 -34.44
N ASN A 26 14.63 -13.52 -33.27
CA ASN A 26 14.52 -12.51 -32.20
C ASN A 26 13.42 -12.93 -31.22
N GLY A 27 13.78 -13.19 -29.96
CA GLY A 27 12.80 -13.64 -28.97
C GLY A 27 13.35 -14.24 -27.69
N GLU A 28 14.51 -13.82 -27.19
CA GLU A 28 14.91 -14.07 -25.79
C GLU A 28 14.05 -13.21 -24.85
N GLY A 29 12.76 -13.56 -24.76
CA GLY A 29 11.84 -13.03 -23.77
C GLY A 29 12.13 -13.66 -22.42
N GLY A 30 13.23 -13.23 -21.78
CA GLY A 30 13.59 -13.66 -20.43
C GLY A 30 12.42 -13.42 -19.48
N GLU A 31 12.03 -14.46 -18.76
CA GLU A 31 10.95 -14.38 -17.78
C GLU A 31 11.37 -13.39 -16.69
N ASN A 32 10.62 -12.31 -16.55
CA ASN A 32 10.94 -11.23 -15.62
C ASN A 32 10.47 -11.64 -14.21
N THR A 33 11.14 -12.63 -13.61
CA THR A 33 10.84 -13.23 -12.30
C THR A 33 11.10 -12.31 -11.11
N ALA A 34 11.10 -10.99 -11.32
CA ALA A 34 11.33 -10.00 -10.29
C ALA A 34 10.05 -9.76 -9.47
N THR A 35 10.21 -9.61 -8.16
CA THR A 35 9.19 -8.98 -7.32
C THR A 35 8.98 -7.54 -7.81
N VAL A 36 7.72 -7.10 -7.92
CA VAL A 36 7.37 -5.76 -8.43
C VAL A 36 7.47 -4.68 -7.36
N VAL A 37 7.31 -5.07 -6.09
CA VAL A 37 7.50 -4.22 -4.90
C VAL A 37 8.93 -3.71 -4.86
N ASN A 38 9.10 -2.40 -4.64
CA ASN A 38 10.42 -1.78 -4.56
C ASN A 38 10.44 -0.68 -3.48
N PRO A 39 10.72 -1.03 -2.21
CA PRO A 39 10.64 -0.08 -1.10
C PRO A 39 11.59 1.11 -1.24
N SER A 40 12.68 0.98 -2.03
CA SER A 40 13.60 2.08 -2.32
C SER A 40 13.01 3.22 -3.17
N GLN A 41 11.88 2.99 -3.86
CA GLN A 41 11.15 4.04 -4.59
C GLN A 41 10.18 4.83 -3.71
N VAL A 42 9.81 4.29 -2.54
CA VAL A 42 9.00 4.95 -1.52
C VAL A 42 9.92 5.60 -0.48
N PHE A 43 10.72 4.77 0.20
CA PHE A 43 11.68 5.18 1.22
C PHE A 43 13.01 5.59 0.57
N THR A 44 12.96 6.67 -0.22
CA THR A 44 14.14 7.16 -0.97
C THR A 44 15.29 7.64 -0.08
N GLY A 45 15.01 7.99 1.18
CA GLY A 45 16.00 8.26 2.22
C GLY A 45 16.51 7.02 2.97
N GLY A 46 15.97 5.83 2.68
CA GLY A 46 16.15 4.60 3.44
C GLY A 46 14.94 4.27 4.33
N LEU A 47 14.61 2.98 4.47
CA LEU A 47 13.55 2.48 5.35
C LEU A 47 13.97 2.61 6.84
N PRO A 48 13.08 3.02 7.76
CA PRO A 48 13.38 2.99 9.19
C PRO A 48 13.60 1.55 9.69
N LYS A 49 14.52 1.39 10.64
CA LYS A 49 14.79 0.10 11.32
C LYS A 49 13.77 -0.21 12.42
N SER A 50 13.11 0.81 12.96
CA SER A 50 12.02 0.64 13.92
C SER A 50 11.08 1.84 13.94
N VAL A 51 9.81 1.59 14.26
CA VAL A 51 8.77 2.60 14.48
C VAL A 51 7.98 2.26 15.75
N SER A 52 7.85 3.21 16.68
CA SER A 52 7.16 3.05 17.98
C SER A 52 7.59 1.79 18.76
N GLY A 53 8.87 1.40 18.65
CA GLY A 53 9.44 0.20 19.27
C GLY A 53 9.34 -1.07 18.42
N MET A 54 8.44 -1.15 17.44
CA MET A 54 8.37 -2.26 16.50
C MET A 54 9.60 -2.25 15.58
N ALA A 55 10.35 -3.35 15.50
CA ALA A 55 11.50 -3.48 14.60
C ALA A 55 11.08 -3.95 13.20
N ILE A 56 11.73 -3.47 12.14
CA ILE A 56 11.42 -3.79 10.74
C ILE A 56 12.62 -4.50 10.09
N SER A 57 12.42 -5.75 9.65
CA SER A 57 13.46 -6.54 8.97
C SER A 57 13.24 -6.58 7.45
N HIS A 58 14.32 -6.69 6.69
CA HIS A 58 14.27 -6.84 5.23
C HIS A 58 15.30 -7.87 4.72
N ASN A 59 15.05 -8.42 3.53
CA ASN A 59 15.94 -9.36 2.84
C ASN A 59 17.10 -8.64 2.11
N GLU A 60 17.99 -9.40 1.45
CA GLU A 60 19.12 -8.83 0.67
C GLU A 60 18.68 -7.99 -0.55
N GLU A 61 17.41 -8.09 -0.97
CA GLU A 61 16.80 -7.30 -2.06
C GLU A 61 16.14 -6.00 -1.55
N GLY A 62 16.07 -5.80 -0.23
CA GLY A 62 15.43 -4.66 0.42
C GLY A 62 13.92 -4.81 0.63
N LEU A 63 13.33 -5.98 0.37
CA LEU A 63 11.94 -6.30 0.65
C LEU A 63 11.74 -6.56 2.15
N VAL A 64 10.72 -5.96 2.77
CA VAL A 64 10.39 -6.19 4.19
C VAL A 64 9.93 -7.63 4.39
N THR A 65 10.43 -8.32 5.42
CA THR A 65 10.07 -9.72 5.69
C THR A 65 9.18 -9.87 6.91
N ASN A 66 9.41 -9.07 7.95
CA ASN A 66 8.56 -9.00 9.13
C ASN A 66 8.69 -7.64 9.85
N ILE A 67 7.70 -7.36 10.68
CA ILE A 67 7.68 -6.29 11.67
C ILE A 67 7.40 -6.94 13.02
N THR A 68 8.21 -6.68 14.05
CA THR A 68 8.18 -7.43 15.33
C THR A 68 8.05 -6.53 16.56
N THR A 69 7.22 -6.93 17.53
CA THR A 69 7.12 -6.34 18.87
C THR A 69 8.06 -7.04 19.87
N GLU A 70 7.94 -6.78 21.18
CA GLU A 70 8.63 -7.58 22.20
C GLU A 70 8.04 -9.01 22.34
N ASP A 71 6.78 -9.20 21.93
CA ASP A 71 6.03 -10.45 22.10
C ASP A 71 6.08 -11.39 20.88
N GLY A 72 6.31 -10.88 19.66
CA GLY A 72 6.44 -11.71 18.46
C GLY A 72 6.46 -10.95 17.13
N ASP A 73 6.15 -11.68 16.05
CA ASP A 73 5.89 -11.11 14.73
C ASP A 73 4.53 -10.39 14.74
N LYS A 74 4.52 -9.06 14.61
CA LYS A 74 3.29 -8.26 14.47
C LYS A 74 2.73 -8.36 13.04
N ALA A 75 3.61 -8.32 12.04
CA ALA A 75 3.24 -8.52 10.63
C ALA A 75 4.33 -9.32 9.89
N VAL A 76 3.93 -10.30 9.08
CA VAL A 76 4.80 -11.16 8.26
C VAL A 76 4.47 -10.95 6.78
N PHE A 77 5.50 -10.84 5.93
CA PHE A 77 5.36 -10.46 4.53
C PHE A 77 5.80 -11.60 3.60
N GLU A 78 4.93 -11.96 2.65
CA GLU A 78 5.21 -12.90 1.57
C GLU A 78 5.07 -12.21 0.21
N TYR A 79 5.89 -12.61 -0.77
CA TYR A 79 5.89 -12.02 -2.11
C TYR A 79 5.80 -13.10 -3.19
N PHE A 80 5.00 -12.82 -4.22
CA PHE A 80 4.68 -13.74 -5.31
C PHE A 80 5.09 -13.13 -6.67
N PRO A 81 6.31 -13.42 -7.16
CA PRO A 81 6.75 -13.00 -8.49
C PRO A 81 5.85 -13.55 -9.59
N ALA A 82 5.43 -12.71 -10.52
CA ALA A 82 4.60 -13.14 -11.65
C ALA A 82 5.46 -13.89 -12.67
N THR A 83 5.14 -15.17 -12.91
CA THR A 83 5.81 -15.98 -13.93
C THR A 83 5.15 -15.87 -15.31
N THR A 84 3.86 -15.48 -15.33
CA THR A 84 3.03 -15.39 -16.52
C THR A 84 2.15 -14.14 -16.48
N LYS A 85 1.60 -13.74 -17.64
CA LYS A 85 0.60 -12.66 -17.70
C LYS A 85 -0.72 -12.98 -16.96
N ALA A 86 -0.96 -14.24 -16.62
CA ALA A 86 -2.12 -14.64 -15.81
C ALA A 86 -1.85 -14.52 -14.30
N ASP A 87 -0.59 -14.39 -13.89
CA ASP A 87 -0.22 -14.15 -12.48
C ASP A 87 -0.29 -12.67 -12.09
N VAL A 88 -0.50 -11.77 -13.06
CA VAL A 88 -0.70 -10.32 -12.82
C VAL A 88 -2.08 -10.07 -12.19
N ALA A 89 -3.08 -10.88 -12.51
CA ALA A 89 -4.43 -10.83 -11.94
C ALA A 89 -4.60 -11.81 -10.76
N LYS A 90 -3.58 -11.86 -9.91
CA LYS A 90 -3.51 -12.63 -8.66
C LYS A 90 -2.78 -11.80 -7.62
N ASP A 91 -2.92 -12.20 -6.38
CA ASP A 91 -2.23 -11.59 -5.25
C ASP A 91 -0.71 -11.72 -5.43
N ARG A 92 -0.02 -10.59 -5.34
CA ARG A 92 1.40 -10.39 -5.66
C ARG A 92 2.26 -10.23 -4.41
N ALA A 93 1.61 -9.90 -3.30
CA ALA A 93 2.13 -10.01 -1.94
C ALA A 93 1.01 -10.45 -1.00
N ARG A 94 1.36 -10.97 0.17
CA ARG A 94 0.46 -11.16 1.30
C ARG A 94 1.11 -10.61 2.56
N ILE A 95 0.31 -9.98 3.41
CA ILE A 95 0.72 -9.63 4.77
C ILE A 95 -0.18 -10.39 5.74
N THR A 96 0.41 -11.15 6.65
CA THR A 96 -0.31 -11.75 7.77
C THR A 96 -0.01 -10.92 9.02
N VAL A 97 -1.01 -10.25 9.57
CA VAL A 97 -0.90 -9.46 10.81
C VAL A 97 -1.47 -10.27 11.96
N THR A 98 -0.83 -10.21 13.14
CA THR A 98 -1.36 -10.78 14.39
C THR A 98 -1.66 -9.65 15.36
N ASP A 99 -2.73 -9.71 16.14
CA ASP A 99 -3.06 -8.70 17.16
C ASP A 99 -2.41 -8.99 18.54
N GLU A 100 -2.84 -8.31 19.61
CA GLU A 100 -2.34 -8.56 20.98
C GLU A 100 -3.04 -9.76 21.66
N GLU A 101 -4.26 -10.13 21.25
CA GLU A 101 -4.98 -11.30 21.77
C GLU A 101 -4.59 -12.61 21.05
N GLY A 102 -4.02 -12.50 19.84
CA GLY A 102 -3.52 -13.60 19.00
C GLY A 102 -4.40 -13.93 17.80
N ASP A 103 -5.39 -13.09 17.50
CA ASP A 103 -6.20 -13.13 16.28
C ASP A 103 -5.42 -12.58 15.08
N VAL A 104 -5.85 -12.94 13.86
CA VAL A 104 -5.02 -12.85 12.65
C VAL A 104 -5.81 -12.30 11.45
N THR A 105 -5.24 -11.29 10.79
CA THR A 105 -5.77 -10.70 9.55
C THR A 105 -4.83 -11.02 8.37
N GLU A 106 -5.35 -11.64 7.31
CA GLU A 106 -4.62 -11.82 6.05
C GLU A 106 -4.98 -10.76 5.01
N LEU A 107 -4.03 -9.88 4.69
CA LEU A 107 -4.11 -8.91 3.60
C LEU A 107 -3.56 -9.51 2.30
N ASN A 108 -4.43 -9.84 1.36
CA ASN A 108 -4.06 -10.44 0.07
C ASN A 108 -3.98 -9.34 -1.01
N LEU A 109 -2.76 -8.96 -1.41
CA LEU A 109 -2.48 -7.70 -2.12
C LEU A 109 -2.25 -7.90 -3.62
N GLN A 110 -3.07 -7.24 -4.44
CA GLN A 110 -2.90 -7.14 -5.89
C GLN A 110 -2.21 -5.82 -6.24
N LEU A 111 -1.14 -5.88 -7.02
CA LEU A 111 -0.19 -4.78 -7.21
C LEU A 111 -0.08 -4.34 -8.68
N ASN A 112 0.01 -3.03 -8.91
CA ASN A 112 0.26 -2.43 -10.23
C ASN A 112 1.70 -2.67 -10.74
N SER A 113 2.01 -2.07 -11.90
CA SER A 113 3.34 -2.15 -12.54
C SER A 113 4.48 -1.53 -11.72
N ASP A 114 4.15 -0.61 -10.80
CA ASP A 114 5.09 0.19 -10.05
C ASP A 114 5.29 -0.35 -8.61
N GLY A 115 4.53 -1.40 -8.26
CA GLY A 115 4.64 -2.15 -7.01
C GLY A 115 3.67 -1.70 -5.91
N TYR A 116 2.70 -0.84 -6.22
CA TYR A 116 1.72 -0.36 -5.25
C TYR A 116 0.41 -1.15 -5.30
N VAL A 117 -0.27 -1.30 -4.15
CA VAL A 117 -1.57 -2.00 -4.02
C VAL A 117 -2.63 -1.27 -4.83
N GLU A 118 -3.31 -1.95 -5.76
CA GLU A 118 -4.55 -1.46 -6.40
C GLU A 118 -5.79 -2.04 -5.71
N PHE A 119 -5.68 -3.26 -5.19
CA PHE A 119 -6.76 -3.97 -4.51
C PHE A 119 -6.20 -4.88 -3.40
N CYS A 120 -6.92 -4.99 -2.28
CA CYS A 120 -6.66 -5.97 -1.23
C CYS A 120 -7.93 -6.74 -0.88
N ASN A 121 -7.86 -8.06 -0.73
CA ASN A 121 -8.85 -8.85 0.00
C ASN A 121 -8.34 -9.07 1.42
N SER A 122 -8.92 -8.36 2.39
CA SER A 122 -8.70 -8.56 3.81
C SER A 122 -9.55 -9.72 4.30
N ILE A 123 -8.98 -10.59 5.14
CA ILE A 123 -9.66 -11.72 5.76
C ILE A 123 -9.32 -11.71 7.24
N ASP A 124 -10.29 -11.37 8.09
CA ASP A 124 -10.16 -11.41 9.55
C ASP A 124 -10.57 -12.80 10.08
N HIS A 125 -9.75 -13.35 10.98
CA HIS A 125 -9.97 -14.64 11.64
C HIS A 125 -10.38 -14.51 13.12
N ALA A 126 -10.73 -13.31 13.59
CA ALA A 126 -11.09 -12.99 14.97
C ALA A 126 -11.99 -14.02 15.67
N GLY A 127 -11.39 -14.84 16.53
CA GLY A 127 -12.01 -15.71 17.53
C GLY A 127 -13.08 -16.74 17.10
N THR A 128 -13.51 -16.78 15.84
CA THR A 128 -14.77 -17.41 15.41
C THR A 128 -14.61 -18.40 14.24
N PRO A 129 -15.62 -19.25 13.93
CA PRO A 129 -15.48 -20.30 12.92
C PRO A 129 -15.62 -19.84 11.46
N ASP A 130 -16.19 -18.66 11.25
CA ASP A 130 -16.47 -18.05 9.96
C ASP A 130 -15.64 -16.75 9.92
N ALA A 131 -14.83 -16.55 8.89
CA ALA A 131 -13.97 -15.38 8.73
C ALA A 131 -14.77 -14.22 8.11
N ASP A 132 -14.57 -12.99 8.58
CA ASP A 132 -15.14 -11.80 7.95
C ASP A 132 -14.20 -11.29 6.84
N GLU A 133 -14.75 -11.04 5.65
CA GLU A 133 -13.99 -10.62 4.46
C GLU A 133 -14.40 -9.21 4.03
N PHE A 134 -13.42 -8.33 3.83
CA PHE A 134 -13.62 -6.97 3.33
C PHE A 134 -12.52 -6.56 2.37
N THR A 135 -12.85 -5.68 1.42
CA THR A 135 -11.94 -5.29 0.34
C THR A 135 -11.47 -3.85 0.47
N TRP A 136 -10.24 -3.61 0.03
CA TRP A 136 -9.71 -2.27 -0.18
C TRP A 136 -9.47 -2.02 -1.67
N GLU A 137 -9.76 -0.81 -2.15
CA GLU A 137 -9.35 -0.31 -3.48
C GLU A 137 -8.48 0.94 -3.34
N MET A 138 -7.43 1.07 -4.15
CA MET A 138 -6.52 2.21 -4.10
C MET A 138 -6.24 2.80 -5.49
N GLU A 139 -6.18 4.13 -5.59
CA GLU A 139 -5.87 4.87 -6.81
C GLU A 139 -4.71 5.84 -6.57
N TYR A 140 -3.80 5.95 -7.55
CA TYR A 140 -2.57 6.77 -7.46
C TYR A 140 -2.51 7.83 -8.56
N ASP A 141 -1.81 8.93 -8.27
CA ASP A 141 -1.45 9.91 -9.30
C ASP A 141 -0.26 9.44 -10.16
N THR A 142 0.06 10.22 -11.20
CA THR A 142 1.18 9.92 -12.11
C THR A 142 2.57 10.16 -11.50
N GLU A 143 2.65 10.68 -10.28
CA GLU A 143 3.91 10.84 -9.54
C GLU A 143 4.14 9.70 -8.53
N GLY A 144 3.11 8.90 -8.25
CA GLY A 144 3.15 7.72 -7.37
C GLY A 144 2.60 7.98 -5.96
N HIS A 145 1.80 9.02 -5.77
CA HIS A 145 1.12 9.32 -4.52
C HIS A 145 -0.23 8.59 -4.44
N LEU A 146 -0.59 8.03 -3.29
CA LEU A 146 -1.95 7.49 -3.04
C LEU A 146 -2.94 8.65 -2.95
N VAL A 147 -3.94 8.70 -3.84
CA VAL A 147 -4.92 9.81 -3.93
C VAL A 147 -6.36 9.41 -3.63
N VAL A 148 -6.71 8.12 -3.77
CA VAL A 148 -7.98 7.56 -3.26
C VAL A 148 -7.69 6.24 -2.59
N MET A 149 -8.33 6.00 -1.45
CA MET A 149 -8.53 4.69 -0.86
C MET A 149 -10.02 4.46 -0.63
N LYS A 150 -10.48 3.22 -0.80
CA LYS A 150 -11.83 2.78 -0.47
C LYS A 150 -11.76 1.55 0.41
N ARG A 151 -12.55 1.48 1.48
CA ARG A 151 -12.75 0.29 2.34
C ARG A 151 -14.19 -0.18 2.14
N SER A 152 -14.42 -1.49 1.99
CA SER A 152 -15.77 -2.07 1.83
C SER A 152 -16.37 -2.61 3.13
N GLU A 153 -15.69 -2.44 4.25
CA GLU A 153 -16.18 -2.80 5.57
C GLU A 153 -17.32 -1.84 6.01
N SER A 154 -18.18 -2.31 6.90
CA SER A 154 -19.38 -1.58 7.35
C SER A 154 -20.21 -1.04 6.17
N ASP A 155 -20.56 0.25 6.15
CA ASP A 155 -21.35 0.86 5.07
C ASP A 155 -20.50 1.23 3.83
N GLY A 156 -19.17 1.07 3.91
CA GLY A 156 -18.21 1.45 2.89
C GLY A 156 -17.71 2.89 3.07
N GLU A 157 -16.42 3.10 2.86
CA GLU A 157 -15.72 4.36 3.06
C GLU A 157 -14.91 4.73 1.81
N ILE A 158 -14.83 6.02 1.46
CA ILE A 158 -14.01 6.55 0.38
C ILE A 158 -13.21 7.76 0.89
N THR A 159 -11.90 7.57 1.04
CA THR A 159 -10.97 8.56 1.56
C THR A 159 -10.08 9.09 0.44
N ASN A 160 -10.02 10.42 0.32
CA ASN A 160 -9.47 11.13 -0.83
C ASN A 160 -8.32 12.00 -0.33
N ILE A 161 -7.14 11.90 -0.92
CA ILE A 161 -5.91 12.56 -0.46
C ILE A 161 -5.46 13.56 -1.54
N THR A 162 -5.49 14.85 -1.22
CA THR A 162 -5.22 15.95 -2.15
C THR A 162 -3.80 16.47 -1.98
N TYR A 163 -2.97 16.33 -3.01
CA TYR A 163 -1.58 16.79 -3.01
C TYR A 163 -1.42 18.14 -3.70
N LYS A 164 -0.36 18.86 -3.33
CA LYS A 164 0.11 20.07 -3.98
C LYS A 164 1.62 20.22 -3.78
N ASP A 165 2.36 20.45 -4.88
CA ASP A 165 3.82 20.67 -4.87
C ASP A 165 4.67 19.54 -4.21
N GLY A 166 4.07 18.36 -4.01
CA GLY A 166 4.62 17.16 -3.35
C GLY A 166 4.11 16.90 -1.93
N ASP A 167 3.25 17.75 -1.37
CA ASP A 167 2.75 17.68 0.01
C ASP A 167 1.24 17.41 0.05
N VAL A 168 0.74 16.67 1.05
CA VAL A 168 -0.70 16.45 1.27
C VAL A 168 -1.30 17.70 1.89
N VAL A 169 -2.19 18.41 1.19
CA VAL A 169 -2.79 19.66 1.71
C VAL A 169 -4.21 19.49 2.25
N LYS A 170 -4.91 18.43 1.84
CA LYS A 170 -6.22 18.04 2.42
C LYS A 170 -6.42 16.53 2.31
N THR A 171 -7.01 15.93 3.34
CA THR A 171 -7.70 14.65 3.25
C THR A 171 -9.21 14.85 3.39
N SER A 172 -10.01 13.94 2.81
CA SER A 172 -11.46 13.92 3.02
C SER A 172 -12.01 12.51 2.93
N THR A 173 -12.59 12.06 4.02
CA THR A 173 -13.19 10.74 4.23
C THR A 173 -14.70 10.88 4.12
N ARG A 174 -15.35 10.12 3.22
CA ARG A 174 -16.81 10.05 3.14
C ARG A 174 -17.32 8.62 3.23
N TYR A 175 -18.40 8.43 3.98
CA TYR A 175 -19.11 7.16 4.08
C TYR A 175 -20.14 7.03 2.96
N VAL A 176 -20.26 5.85 2.38
CA VAL A 176 -21.22 5.57 1.30
C VAL A 176 -22.57 5.25 1.93
N ALA A 177 -23.57 6.11 1.74
CA ALA A 177 -24.84 6.00 2.45
C ALA A 177 -25.57 4.67 2.18
N SER A 178 -25.55 3.75 3.16
CA SER A 178 -26.33 2.51 3.14
C SER A 178 -27.81 2.71 3.50
N GLY A 179 -28.15 3.88 4.05
CA GLY A 179 -29.49 4.23 4.48
C GLY A 179 -29.74 5.75 4.53
N ASP A 180 -31.02 6.07 4.69
CA ASP A 180 -31.57 7.41 4.91
C ASP A 180 -31.18 7.90 6.32
N LEU A 181 -30.11 8.71 6.40
CA LEU A 181 -29.59 9.28 7.64
C LEU A 181 -30.37 10.53 8.06
N ASN A 182 -30.89 11.29 7.09
CA ASN A 182 -31.59 12.54 7.31
C ASN A 182 -33.08 12.35 7.69
N GLY A 183 -33.70 11.23 7.28
CA GLY A 183 -35.04 10.79 7.65
C GLY A 183 -36.16 11.22 6.68
N ASP A 184 -35.85 11.56 5.43
CA ASP A 184 -36.83 11.95 4.41
C ASP A 184 -37.29 10.80 3.48
N GLY A 185 -36.60 9.65 3.54
CA GLY A 185 -36.86 8.46 2.74
C GLY A 185 -36.17 8.42 1.38
N ILE A 186 -35.19 9.28 1.13
CA ILE A 186 -34.43 9.36 -0.12
C ILE A 186 -32.94 9.28 0.19
N ILE A 187 -32.27 8.18 -0.18
CA ILE A 187 -30.81 8.10 -0.11
C ILE A 187 -30.22 9.06 -1.16
N ASP A 188 -29.67 10.19 -0.71
CA ASP A 188 -28.96 11.15 -1.57
C ASP A 188 -27.76 11.82 -0.87
N SER A 189 -27.20 12.88 -1.44
CA SER A 189 -26.02 13.58 -0.91
C SER A 189 -26.24 14.28 0.45
N ASN A 190 -27.46 14.30 0.99
CA ASN A 190 -27.71 14.74 2.36
C ASN A 190 -27.44 13.63 3.40
N ASP A 191 -27.20 12.40 2.94
CA ASP A 191 -26.84 11.23 3.77
C ASP A 191 -25.33 10.89 3.68
N GLU A 192 -24.53 11.72 2.99
CA GLU A 192 -23.06 11.63 3.02
C GLU A 192 -22.50 12.47 4.19
N TRP A 193 -21.62 11.87 4.99
CA TRP A 193 -20.86 12.59 6.02
C TRP A 193 -19.40 12.73 5.56
N GLU A 194 -18.84 13.94 5.64
CA GLU A 194 -17.43 14.20 5.35
C GLU A 194 -16.66 14.51 6.65
N TYR A 195 -15.61 13.73 6.93
CA TYR A 195 -14.52 14.15 7.80
C TYR A 195 -13.39 14.70 6.94
N SER A 196 -12.63 15.68 7.44
CA SER A 196 -11.46 16.17 6.71
C SER A 196 -10.41 16.84 7.59
N ALA A 197 -9.14 16.58 7.28
CA ALA A 197 -8.02 17.35 7.77
C ALA A 197 -7.45 18.26 6.67
N ALA A 198 -7.12 19.50 7.01
CA ALA A 198 -6.23 20.35 6.22
C ALA A 198 -4.86 20.42 6.92
N ILE A 199 -3.78 20.25 6.16
CA ILE A 199 -2.43 19.99 6.72
C ILE A 199 -1.48 21.13 6.34
N ASP A 200 -0.82 21.71 7.36
CA ASP A 200 0.07 22.85 7.23
C ASP A 200 1.53 22.46 7.57
N TYR A 201 2.45 22.87 6.70
CA TYR A 201 3.89 22.52 6.73
C TYR A 201 4.79 23.69 7.18
N THR A 202 4.17 24.78 7.60
CA THR A 202 4.84 25.97 8.14
C THR A 202 4.02 26.54 9.29
N THR A 203 4.68 27.26 10.20
CA THR A 203 4.03 28.04 11.27
C THR A 203 4.69 29.42 11.37
N ASP A 204 4.12 30.32 12.18
CA ASP A 204 4.75 31.62 12.53
C ASP A 204 6.21 31.48 12.99
N ASN A 205 6.57 30.35 13.60
CA ASN A 205 7.93 30.07 14.08
C ASN A 205 8.79 29.27 13.07
N ILE A 206 8.16 28.45 12.21
CA ILE A 206 8.82 27.57 11.25
C ILE A 206 8.34 27.96 9.84
N THR A 207 8.95 28.99 9.28
CA THR A 207 8.53 29.62 8.01
C THR A 207 9.14 28.99 6.75
N ALA A 208 9.88 27.89 6.92
CA ALA A 208 10.39 27.05 5.84
C ALA A 208 10.06 25.58 6.19
N PRO A 209 9.41 24.81 5.30
CA PRO A 209 9.10 23.40 5.54
C PRO A 209 10.34 22.55 5.85
N ILE A 210 10.14 21.50 6.65
CA ILE A 210 11.18 20.53 6.99
C ILE A 210 11.11 19.37 6.00
N GLU A 211 12.21 19.04 5.32
CA GLU A 211 12.28 17.93 4.36
C GLU A 211 11.95 16.58 5.04
N ASN A 212 11.02 15.81 4.46
CA ASN A 212 10.66 14.47 4.95
C ASN A 212 11.71 13.43 4.50
N LYS A 213 12.93 13.60 4.98
CA LYS A 213 14.06 12.73 4.63
C LYS A 213 13.85 11.27 5.05
N GLY A 214 12.98 11.01 6.03
CA GLY A 214 12.60 9.66 6.44
C GLY A 214 11.53 9.00 5.55
N CYS A 215 10.88 9.75 4.66
CA CYS A 215 9.71 9.31 3.91
C CYS A 215 8.63 8.71 4.84
N LEU A 216 8.28 9.42 5.91
CA LEU A 216 7.24 9.04 6.86
C LEU A 216 5.87 9.58 6.40
N MET A 217 4.82 8.77 6.41
CA MET A 217 3.47 9.20 6.02
C MET A 217 2.52 9.36 7.20
N LEU A 218 2.44 8.34 8.07
CA LEU A 218 1.63 8.34 9.31
C LEU A 218 0.16 8.71 9.00
N PHE A 219 -0.47 7.85 8.19
CA PHE A 219 -1.78 8.06 7.60
C PHE A 219 -2.88 8.32 8.64
N ASP A 220 -2.89 7.52 9.70
CA ASP A 220 -3.79 7.71 10.84
C ASP A 220 -3.31 8.91 11.68
N GLU A 221 -2.10 8.83 12.26
CA GLU A 221 -1.65 9.74 13.33
C GLU A 221 -1.42 11.20 12.91
N ILE A 222 -1.47 11.50 11.60
CA ILE A 222 -1.31 12.84 11.02
C ILE A 222 -2.38 13.17 9.98
N LEU A 223 -2.87 12.23 9.17
CA LEU A 223 -3.65 12.55 7.97
C LEU A 223 -5.16 12.28 8.07
N ASP A 224 -5.68 11.76 9.18
CA ASP A 224 -7.12 11.38 9.31
C ASP A 224 -7.52 10.30 8.28
N VAL A 225 -6.55 9.47 7.86
CA VAL A 225 -6.74 8.37 6.90
C VAL A 225 -6.64 7.05 7.66
N ASP A 226 -7.80 6.57 8.09
CA ASP A 226 -7.96 5.24 8.68
C ASP A 226 -7.45 4.18 7.68
N MET A 227 -6.65 3.25 8.19
CA MET A 227 -5.86 2.29 7.42
C MET A 227 -5.95 0.86 7.98
N ASP A 228 -6.44 0.66 9.21
CA ASP A 228 -6.31 -0.62 9.93
C ASP A 228 -4.91 -1.27 9.70
N GLU A 229 -4.88 -2.58 9.41
CA GLU A 229 -3.69 -3.33 9.02
C GLU A 229 -3.00 -2.87 7.71
N MET A 230 -3.67 -2.12 6.82
CA MET A 230 -3.03 -1.65 5.58
C MET A 230 -1.84 -0.72 5.86
N ILE A 231 -1.72 -0.14 7.06
CA ILE A 231 -0.54 0.61 7.50
C ILE A 231 0.76 -0.19 7.36
N TYR A 232 0.71 -1.51 7.48
CA TYR A 232 1.88 -2.39 7.29
C TYR A 232 2.31 -2.49 5.81
N ALA A 233 1.37 -2.35 4.86
CA ALA A 233 1.69 -2.28 3.44
C ALA A 233 2.45 -0.98 3.08
N TYR A 234 2.26 0.10 3.83
CA TYR A 234 3.09 1.31 3.68
C TYR A 234 4.55 1.02 4.00
N TYR A 235 4.85 0.40 5.16
CA TYR A 235 6.21 0.00 5.51
C TYR A 235 6.80 -1.05 4.55
N GLY A 236 5.96 -1.93 4.01
CA GLY A 236 6.32 -2.82 2.90
C GLY A 236 6.64 -2.11 1.58
N GLY A 237 6.49 -0.79 1.48
CA GLY A 237 6.77 0.02 0.28
C GLY A 237 5.70 -0.04 -0.80
N MET A 238 4.45 -0.38 -0.44
CA MET A 238 3.38 -0.72 -1.38
C MET A 238 2.20 0.27 -1.40
N LEU A 239 2.23 1.37 -0.63
CA LEU A 239 1.15 2.39 -0.62
C LEU A 239 1.62 3.77 -1.14
N GLY A 240 2.46 3.77 -2.17
CA GLY A 240 2.91 4.99 -2.84
C GLY A 240 3.91 5.82 -2.01
N LYS A 241 4.19 7.04 -2.47
CA LYS A 241 5.21 7.94 -1.91
C LYS A 241 4.65 8.82 -0.79
N ALA A 242 5.52 9.09 0.18
CA ALA A 242 5.26 10.00 1.29
C ALA A 242 5.01 11.45 0.82
N THR A 243 4.34 12.23 1.66
CA THR A 243 4.42 13.70 1.67
C THR A 243 5.88 14.16 1.70
N LYS A 244 6.24 15.15 0.89
CA LYS A 244 7.62 15.61 0.65
C LYS A 244 8.25 16.35 1.83
N HIS A 245 7.47 17.09 2.60
CA HIS A 245 7.87 17.73 3.84
C HIS A 245 7.16 17.08 5.04
N LEU A 246 7.64 17.36 6.25
CA LEU A 246 7.01 16.92 7.50
C LEU A 246 5.88 17.87 7.89
N PRO A 247 4.63 17.38 8.07
CA PRO A 247 3.51 18.16 8.60
C PRO A 247 3.82 18.80 9.96
N LEU A 248 3.30 20.00 10.23
CA LEU A 248 3.50 20.74 11.48
C LEU A 248 2.20 21.04 12.24
N VAL A 249 1.09 21.23 11.52
CA VAL A 249 -0.26 21.39 12.10
C VAL A 249 -1.27 20.64 11.24
N GLY A 250 -2.25 19.99 11.87
CA GLY A 250 -3.42 19.42 11.22
C GLY A 250 -4.70 20.09 11.75
N HIS A 251 -5.60 20.46 10.85
CA HIS A 251 -6.86 21.15 11.14
C HIS A 251 -8.03 20.25 10.77
N TYR A 252 -8.60 19.59 11.78
CA TYR A 252 -9.58 18.51 11.63
C TYR A 252 -11.00 19.04 11.79
N THR A 253 -11.88 18.66 10.88
CA THR A 253 -13.31 18.97 10.92
C THR A 253 -14.11 17.68 10.89
N TYR A 254 -14.84 17.40 11.97
CA TYR A 254 -15.67 16.21 12.13
C TYR A 254 -17.16 16.53 11.97
N ASN A 255 -17.94 15.59 11.46
CA ASN A 255 -19.35 15.84 11.12
C ASN A 255 -20.19 16.20 12.36
N GLY A 256 -21.09 17.18 12.19
CA GLY A 256 -21.95 17.69 13.25
C GLY A 256 -21.30 18.72 14.17
N GLU A 257 -20.02 19.04 14.00
CA GLU A 257 -19.33 20.09 14.75
C GLU A 257 -19.11 21.38 13.92
N ASP A 258 -19.41 22.53 14.52
CA ASP A 258 -18.93 23.85 14.05
C ASP A 258 -17.45 24.09 14.45
N SER A 259 -16.82 23.14 15.15
CA SER A 259 -15.45 23.18 15.65
C SER A 259 -14.44 22.73 14.59
N VAL A 260 -13.30 23.41 14.52
CA VAL A 260 -12.06 22.83 14.00
C VAL A 260 -11.21 22.43 15.22
N SER A 261 -10.71 21.20 15.22
CA SER A 261 -9.72 20.72 16.19
C SER A 261 -8.33 20.85 15.57
N ASP A 262 -7.42 21.53 16.27
CA ASP A 262 -6.01 21.64 15.85
C ASP A 262 -5.17 20.55 16.55
N MET A 263 -4.43 19.75 15.78
CA MET A 263 -3.31 18.96 16.30
C MET A 263 -1.97 19.56 15.85
N TYR A 264 -0.98 19.50 16.73
CA TYR A 264 0.34 20.09 16.55
C TYR A 264 1.41 18.99 16.51
N PHE A 265 2.21 18.97 15.44
CA PHE A 265 3.23 17.95 15.19
C PHE A 265 4.63 18.52 15.46
N THR A 266 5.26 18.04 16.54
CA THR A 266 6.62 18.46 16.91
C THR A 266 7.62 17.36 16.59
N TRP A 267 8.54 17.65 15.66
CA TRP A 267 9.54 16.69 15.19
C TRP A 267 10.91 16.93 15.83
N THR A 268 11.48 15.89 16.44
CA THR A 268 12.89 15.84 16.83
C THR A 268 13.69 15.19 15.72
N LEU A 269 14.75 15.85 15.23
CA LEU A 269 15.64 15.32 14.18
C LEU A 269 17.02 14.96 14.73
N ASN A 270 17.68 13.98 14.11
CA ASN A 270 19.09 13.65 14.39
C ASN A 270 20.09 14.56 13.64
N SER A 271 21.39 14.31 13.83
CA SER A 271 22.50 15.03 13.18
C SER A 271 22.46 15.01 11.65
N ASP A 272 21.83 14.00 11.08
CA ASP A 272 21.74 13.74 9.65
C ASP A 272 20.35 14.10 9.10
N SER A 273 19.56 14.85 9.87
CA SER A 273 18.24 15.38 9.55
C SER A 273 17.14 14.32 9.32
N TYR A 274 17.30 13.11 9.83
CA TYR A 274 16.20 12.13 9.91
C TYR A 274 15.35 12.37 11.17
N PRO A 275 14.02 12.22 11.11
CA PRO A 275 13.16 12.29 12.28
C PRO A 275 13.42 11.13 13.24
N THR A 276 13.57 11.38 14.54
CA THR A 276 13.75 10.34 15.57
C THR A 276 12.60 10.29 16.58
N GLU A 277 11.84 11.37 16.71
CA GLU A 277 10.59 11.42 17.49
C GLU A 277 9.60 12.35 16.78
N LEU A 278 8.34 11.94 16.75
CA LEU A 278 7.17 12.80 16.56
C LEU A 278 6.44 12.89 17.89
N VAL A 279 6.08 14.10 18.29
CA VAL A 279 5.06 14.34 19.31
C VAL A 279 3.81 14.89 18.61
N VAL A 280 2.71 14.15 18.69
CA VAL A 280 1.37 14.61 18.29
C VAL A 280 0.66 15.16 19.52
N LYS A 281 0.03 16.33 19.42
CA LYS A 281 -0.57 17.00 20.57
C LYS A 281 -1.79 17.83 20.21
N ASP A 282 -2.87 17.68 20.96
CA ASP A 282 -4.05 18.56 20.92
C ASP A 282 -4.19 19.34 22.25
N GLN A 283 -5.41 19.74 22.63
CA GLN A 283 -5.72 20.40 23.90
C GLN A 283 -5.89 19.44 25.10
N TRP A 284 -6.05 18.13 24.88
CA TRP A 284 -6.32 17.13 25.91
C TRP A 284 -5.15 16.17 26.13
N ASP A 285 -4.60 15.63 25.04
CA ASP A 285 -3.72 14.46 25.03
C ASP A 285 -2.37 14.74 24.34
N GLU A 286 -1.44 13.78 24.44
CA GLU A 286 -0.11 13.83 23.81
C GLU A 286 0.37 12.42 23.46
N TYR A 287 0.48 12.13 22.17
CA TYR A 287 0.99 10.86 21.63
C TYR A 287 2.43 11.02 21.13
N ARG A 288 3.20 9.92 21.12
CA ARG A 288 4.60 9.91 20.72
C ARG A 288 4.95 8.70 19.86
N CYS A 289 5.38 8.97 18.62
CA CYS A 289 6.00 7.97 17.75
C CYS A 289 7.53 8.15 17.76
N THR A 290 8.29 7.06 17.73
CA THR A 290 9.76 7.09 17.75
C THR A 290 10.37 6.26 16.63
N PHE A 291 11.48 6.72 16.06
CA PHE A 291 12.07 6.16 14.84
C PHE A 291 13.56 5.88 15.00
N THR A 292 14.04 4.78 14.43
CA THR A 292 15.49 4.51 14.29
C THR A 292 15.87 4.21 12.84
N TRP A 293 17.14 4.49 12.48
CA TRP A 293 17.67 4.50 11.11
C TRP A 293 19.06 3.88 11.05
#